data_AF-A0A4R7HU96-F1
#
_entry.id   AF-A0A4R7HU96-F1
#
_cell.length_a   1.000
_cell.length_b   1.000
_cell.length_c   1.000
_cell.angle_alpha   90.00
_cell.angle_beta   90.00
_cell.angle_gamma   90.00
#
_symmetry.space_group_name_H-M   'P 1'
#
loop_
_entity.id
_entity.type
_entity.pdbx_description
1 polymer ?
#
loop_
_entity_poly.entity_id
_entity_poly.type
_entity_poly.pdbx_seq_one_letter_code
_entity_poly.pdbx_strand_id
1 'polypeptide(L)'
;MGGKRLMTAVVSGVLVLVMAACSDDPEPDAEPASTTASSIPSTSAPATEAPTTSSAPPETSSPSTSAPATTAAPATTATTAPERDFSALGPMVQGIVDEFELGGAALVVVDRDDGIVHEEYWGAFDADRQSFIASSSKMITAGVLMRLDDQGLLDMDTPIAEQTDWVGNPDLTPAQLVSNTSGLVGLFPELFYEPYVCQWFPDGDIEDCGATIFETPDDDDLIVPPDTGFAYGGGQWQIAGALAEHVSGRTWAELIDETYVTPCGVDSLGYNNHFVITRGLGYPYDIDPTTLEPTDNPNMEAGAYIAAPDYGELLLMHLREGRCGDEQVISPEGIEQLHTDRTITLPGGDALPGYAMGWWVDRANGRLNDPGAFGAEPWIDLELGYGAYFVVEADGSTGATIRSVIEPVIDEAMTASP
;
A
#
# COMPACT_ATOMS: atom_id res chain seq x y z
N MET A 1 -34.40 -47.76 -14.41
CA MET A 1 -35.06 -47.00 -13.35
C MET A 1 -34.09 -46.96 -12.18
N GLY A 2 -33.19 -45.99 -12.00
CA GLY A 2 -33.29 -44.56 -12.26
C GLY A 2 -33.56 -43.86 -10.93
N GLY A 3 -32.51 -43.41 -10.23
CA GLY A 3 -32.64 -42.78 -8.91
C GLY A 3 -31.32 -42.20 -8.41
N LYS A 4 -30.87 -41.09 -9.03
CA LYS A 4 -29.92 -40.16 -8.40
C LYS A 4 -30.71 -39.32 -7.40
N ARG A 5 -30.31 -39.31 -6.13
CA ARG A 5 -30.78 -38.33 -5.14
C ARG A 5 -29.82 -37.15 -5.13
N LEU A 6 -30.35 -36.04 -5.62
CA LEU A 6 -29.82 -34.68 -5.52
C LEU A 6 -29.85 -34.26 -4.05
N MET A 7 -28.73 -33.80 -3.51
CA MET A 7 -28.67 -33.16 -2.21
C MET A 7 -28.24 -31.71 -2.47
N THR A 8 -29.26 -30.85 -2.55
CA THR A 8 -29.15 -29.41 -2.77
C THR A 8 -28.69 -28.77 -1.46
N ALA A 9 -27.53 -28.10 -1.49
CA ALA A 9 -27.09 -27.20 -0.43
C ALA A 9 -27.91 -25.91 -0.49
N VAL A 10 -28.36 -25.46 0.68
CA VAL A 10 -29.01 -24.16 0.89
C VAL A 10 -27.94 -23.25 1.46
N VAL A 11 -27.46 -22.31 0.66
CA VAL A 11 -26.82 -21.10 1.17
C VAL A 11 -27.79 -19.97 0.84
N SER A 12 -28.52 -19.52 1.86
CA SER A 12 -29.40 -18.36 1.77
C SER A 12 -28.57 -17.10 1.96
N GLY A 13 -28.76 -16.18 1.01
CA GLY A 13 -27.98 -14.96 0.86
C GLY A 13 -28.14 -13.94 1.97
N VAL A 14 -27.05 -13.19 2.13
CA VAL A 14 -27.04 -11.82 2.64
C VAL A 14 -26.51 -10.98 1.49
N LEU A 15 -27.43 -10.30 0.80
CA LEU A 15 -27.12 -9.32 -0.23
C LEU A 15 -26.86 -7.99 0.49
N VAL A 16 -25.60 -7.64 0.73
CA VAL A 16 -25.21 -6.28 1.10
C VAL A 16 -25.16 -5.47 -0.19
N LEU A 17 -25.94 -4.40 -0.21
CA LEU A 17 -26.15 -3.54 -1.36
C LEU A 17 -25.01 -2.52 -1.44
N VAL A 18 -23.95 -2.81 -2.20
CA VAL A 18 -22.96 -1.80 -2.61
C VAL A 18 -23.46 -1.21 -3.92
N MET A 19 -23.81 0.08 -3.91
CA MET A 19 -24.25 0.77 -5.12
C MET A 19 -23.03 1.10 -6.01
N ALA A 20 -22.79 0.27 -7.02
CA ALA A 20 -22.01 0.64 -8.20
C ALA A 20 -22.95 1.30 -9.21
N ALA A 21 -22.73 2.58 -9.52
CA ALA A 21 -23.45 3.30 -10.56
C ALA A 21 -22.56 3.37 -11.82
N CYS A 22 -22.80 2.46 -12.77
CA CYS A 22 -22.29 2.56 -14.14
C CYS A 22 -23.42 2.99 -15.08
N SER A 23 -23.15 3.93 -15.97
CA SER A 23 -24.00 4.26 -17.12
C SER A 23 -23.18 4.12 -18.40
N ASP A 24 -23.69 3.35 -19.35
CA ASP A 24 -23.09 2.92 -20.62
C ASP A 24 -23.07 3.97 -21.75
N ASP A 25 -22.11 3.75 -22.68
CA ASP A 25 -22.03 4.06 -24.13
C ASP A 25 -21.66 5.48 -24.64
N PRO A 26 -21.13 5.64 -25.90
CA PRO A 26 -20.13 4.84 -26.65
C PRO A 26 -19.04 5.69 -27.37
N GLU A 27 -17.95 5.04 -27.83
CA GLU A 27 -16.81 5.62 -28.60
C GLU A 27 -17.18 6.13 -30.01
N PRO A 28 -16.29 6.97 -30.60
CA PRO A 28 -15.95 6.79 -32.01
C PRO A 28 -14.44 6.80 -32.34
N ASP A 29 -14.08 5.81 -33.14
CA ASP A 29 -12.97 5.66 -34.10
C ASP A 29 -11.98 6.82 -34.32
N ALA A 30 -10.68 6.53 -34.17
CA ALA A 30 -9.63 7.14 -35.00
C ALA A 30 -8.36 6.26 -35.08
N GLU A 31 -8.00 5.82 -36.29
CA GLU A 31 -6.69 5.25 -36.63
C GLU A 31 -5.55 6.24 -36.36
N PRO A 32 -4.30 5.74 -36.16
CA PRO A 32 -3.17 6.45 -36.72
C PRO A 32 -2.25 5.58 -37.59
N ALA A 33 -1.81 6.26 -38.65
CA ALA A 33 -0.97 5.79 -39.72
C ALA A 33 0.48 5.50 -39.27
N SER A 34 1.07 4.53 -39.96
CA SER A 34 2.48 4.17 -39.94
C SER A 34 3.41 5.34 -40.29
N THR A 35 4.50 5.53 -39.54
CA THR A 35 5.74 6.07 -40.10
C THR A 35 6.98 5.42 -39.49
N THR A 36 7.61 4.58 -40.31
CA THR A 36 9.06 4.39 -40.54
C THR A 36 10.08 4.69 -39.44
N ALA A 37 10.73 3.61 -39.03
CA ALA A 37 12.04 3.56 -38.38
C ALA A 37 13.14 4.32 -39.16
N SER A 38 14.05 4.95 -38.40
CA SER A 38 15.39 5.31 -38.86
C SER A 38 16.42 4.96 -37.80
N SER A 39 17.53 4.39 -38.29
CA SER A 39 18.56 3.66 -37.57
C SER A 39 19.81 4.50 -37.30
N ILE A 40 20.39 4.34 -36.09
CA ILE A 40 21.83 4.12 -35.75
C ILE A 40 22.80 5.32 -36.01
N PRO A 41 23.71 5.72 -35.08
CA PRO A 41 24.76 4.81 -34.61
C PRO A 41 25.23 4.83 -33.16
N SER A 42 25.64 3.62 -32.75
CA SER A 42 26.46 3.27 -31.61
C SER A 42 27.82 3.98 -31.63
N THR A 43 28.24 4.46 -30.47
CA THR A 43 29.63 4.86 -30.23
C THR A 43 30.14 4.12 -29.00
N SER A 44 31.22 3.37 -29.23
CA SER A 44 31.94 2.52 -28.27
C SER A 44 32.69 3.33 -27.21
N ALA A 45 32.51 2.99 -25.93
CA ALA A 45 33.37 3.43 -24.83
C ALA A 45 34.49 2.40 -24.57
N PRO A 46 35.71 2.85 -24.18
CA PRO A 46 36.85 1.96 -23.97
C PRO A 46 36.83 1.29 -22.58
N ALA A 47 37.37 0.08 -22.55
CA ALA A 47 37.53 -0.77 -21.37
C ALA A 47 38.47 -0.15 -20.33
N THR A 48 38.06 -0.23 -19.06
CA THR A 48 38.89 0.12 -17.90
C THR A 48 39.37 -1.16 -17.22
N GLU A 49 40.69 -1.22 -16.99
CA GLU A 49 41.45 -2.34 -16.43
C GLU A 49 41.11 -2.60 -14.96
N ALA A 50 41.07 -3.88 -14.58
CA ALA A 50 40.94 -4.37 -13.22
C ALA A 50 42.25 -4.17 -12.42
N PRO A 51 42.22 -3.79 -11.13
CA PRO A 51 43.41 -3.78 -10.30
C PRO A 51 43.76 -5.18 -9.78
N THR A 52 45.06 -5.41 -9.81
CA THR A 52 45.83 -6.59 -9.40
C THR A 52 45.71 -6.96 -7.93
N THR A 53 45.80 -8.27 -7.72
CA THR A 53 45.94 -8.99 -6.45
C THR A 53 47.07 -8.45 -5.55
N SER A 54 46.76 -8.23 -4.27
CA SER A 54 47.72 -7.90 -3.22
C SER A 54 47.94 -9.11 -2.30
N SER A 55 49.22 -9.39 -2.04
CA SER A 55 49.77 -10.55 -1.35
C SER A 55 49.56 -10.54 0.17
N ALA A 56 49.30 -11.73 0.72
CA ALA A 56 49.21 -12.02 2.16
C ALA A 56 50.57 -11.86 2.90
N PRO A 57 50.59 -11.32 4.13
CA PRO A 57 51.73 -11.38 5.05
C PRO A 57 51.75 -12.66 5.92
N PRO A 58 52.90 -12.99 6.54
CA PRO A 58 53.22 -14.34 7.02
C PRO A 58 52.63 -14.70 8.39
N GLU A 59 52.45 -16.00 8.58
CA GLU A 59 52.03 -16.67 9.81
C GLU A 59 52.91 -16.29 11.02
N THR A 60 52.26 -15.77 12.07
CA THR A 60 52.87 -15.57 13.38
C THR A 60 52.27 -16.60 14.34
N SER A 61 53.14 -17.40 14.97
CA SER A 61 52.77 -18.46 15.90
C SER A 61 52.38 -17.88 17.26
N SER A 62 51.15 -18.14 17.71
CA SER A 62 50.67 -17.77 19.05
C SER A 62 50.87 -18.92 20.06
N PRO A 63 51.13 -18.61 21.35
CA PRO A 63 51.34 -19.60 22.40
C PRO A 63 50.02 -20.22 22.89
N SER A 64 50.09 -21.45 23.39
CA SER A 64 48.96 -22.15 24.01
C SER A 64 48.49 -21.45 25.29
N THR A 65 47.24 -20.99 25.28
CA THR A 65 46.50 -20.52 26.45
C THR A 65 45.42 -21.54 26.79
N SER A 66 45.39 -22.02 28.03
CA SER A 66 44.42 -23.00 28.51
C SER A 66 43.00 -22.40 28.58
N ALA A 67 42.01 -23.15 28.10
CA ALA A 67 40.61 -22.76 28.08
C ALA A 67 40.01 -22.66 29.50
N PRO A 68 39.19 -21.64 29.82
CA PRO A 68 38.36 -21.65 31.01
C PRO A 68 37.14 -22.55 30.79
N ALA A 69 36.65 -23.15 31.88
CA ALA A 69 35.49 -24.05 31.88
C ALA A 69 34.21 -23.31 31.45
N THR A 70 33.53 -23.85 30.44
CA THR A 70 32.22 -23.40 29.96
C THR A 70 31.16 -23.67 31.03
N THR A 71 30.66 -22.61 31.68
CA THR A 71 29.39 -22.66 32.41
C THR A 71 28.27 -22.77 31.39
N ALA A 72 27.46 -23.83 31.48
CA ALA A 72 26.30 -24.01 30.62
C ALA A 72 25.32 -22.84 30.82
N ALA A 73 24.93 -22.19 29.72
CA ALA A 73 23.85 -21.22 29.70
C ALA A 73 22.53 -21.92 30.12
N PRO A 74 21.65 -21.26 30.87
CA PRO A 74 20.34 -21.82 31.18
C PRO A 74 19.58 -22.07 29.87
N ALA A 75 18.91 -23.21 29.78
CA ALA A 75 18.08 -23.56 28.64
C ALA A 75 16.97 -22.52 28.51
N THR A 76 16.96 -21.78 27.39
CA THR A 76 15.81 -20.99 26.96
C THR A 76 14.69 -21.98 26.68
N THR A 77 13.63 -21.94 27.48
CA THR A 77 12.39 -22.62 27.16
C THR A 77 11.86 -21.96 25.89
N ALA A 78 11.95 -22.65 24.74
CA ALA A 78 11.23 -22.24 23.56
C ALA A 78 9.74 -22.37 23.88
N THR A 79 9.06 -21.26 24.05
CA THR A 79 7.60 -21.22 24.01
C THR A 79 7.22 -21.66 22.59
N THR A 80 6.60 -22.83 22.46
CA THR A 80 6.00 -23.26 21.19
C THR A 80 4.90 -22.25 20.86
N ALA A 81 4.97 -21.62 19.68
CA ALA A 81 3.90 -20.77 19.17
C ALA A 81 2.55 -21.52 19.23
N PRO A 82 1.44 -20.83 19.48
CA PRO A 82 0.12 -21.46 19.52
C PRO A 82 -0.17 -22.18 18.20
N GLU A 83 -0.77 -23.37 18.27
CA GLU A 83 -1.16 -24.14 17.09
C GLU A 83 -2.40 -23.48 16.47
N ARG A 84 -2.18 -22.69 15.40
CA ARG A 84 -3.23 -22.00 14.63
C ARG A 84 -3.69 -22.90 13.47
N ASP A 85 -5.00 -23.06 13.27
CA ASP A 85 -5.56 -23.88 12.19
C ASP A 85 -6.08 -23.02 11.03
N PHE A 86 -5.28 -22.92 9.98
CA PHE A 86 -5.63 -22.25 8.72
C PHE A 86 -6.15 -23.20 7.63
N SER A 87 -6.34 -24.50 7.94
CA SER A 87 -6.54 -25.55 6.92
C SER A 87 -7.81 -25.40 6.08
N ALA A 88 -8.78 -24.60 6.53
CA ALA A 88 -9.98 -24.29 5.78
C ALA A 88 -9.75 -23.29 4.63
N LEU A 89 -8.70 -22.46 4.69
CA LEU A 89 -8.44 -21.39 3.72
C LEU A 89 -8.08 -21.95 2.35
N GLY A 90 -7.13 -22.88 2.27
CA GLY A 90 -6.68 -23.48 1.01
C GLY A 90 -7.80 -23.97 0.07
N PRO A 91 -8.67 -24.92 0.48
CA PRO A 91 -9.76 -25.38 -0.39
C PRO A 91 -10.84 -24.31 -0.63
N MET A 92 -11.02 -23.36 0.28
CA MET A 92 -12.00 -22.28 0.15
C MET A 92 -11.57 -21.28 -0.93
N VAL A 93 -10.35 -20.76 -0.84
CA VAL A 93 -9.81 -19.78 -1.78
C VAL A 93 -9.61 -20.44 -3.15
N GLN A 94 -9.12 -21.68 -3.22
CA GLN A 94 -9.03 -22.40 -4.49
C GLN A 94 -10.39 -22.53 -5.19
N GLY A 95 -11.46 -22.84 -4.44
CA GLY A 95 -12.81 -22.94 -5.00
C GLY A 95 -13.31 -21.62 -5.60
N ILE A 96 -12.98 -20.50 -4.94
CA ILE A 96 -13.30 -19.15 -5.41
C ILE A 96 -12.46 -18.81 -6.66
N VAL A 97 -11.16 -19.05 -6.64
CA VAL A 97 -10.27 -18.83 -7.80
C VAL A 97 -10.79 -19.57 -9.02
N ASP A 98 -11.23 -20.82 -8.84
CA ASP A 98 -11.82 -21.62 -9.91
C ASP A 98 -13.20 -21.11 -10.37
N GLU A 99 -14.07 -20.68 -9.44
CA GLU A 99 -15.43 -20.21 -9.73
C GLU A 99 -15.45 -18.88 -10.48
N PHE A 100 -14.56 -17.95 -10.10
CA PHE A 100 -14.42 -16.63 -10.73
C PHE A 100 -13.43 -16.60 -11.88
N GLU A 101 -12.83 -17.75 -12.24
CA GLU A 101 -11.81 -17.89 -13.29
C GLU A 101 -10.62 -16.92 -13.11
N LEU A 102 -10.19 -16.71 -11.87
CA LEU A 102 -9.11 -15.79 -11.52
C LEU A 102 -7.75 -16.36 -11.94
N GLY A 103 -6.80 -15.46 -12.27
CA GLY A 103 -5.41 -15.84 -12.55
C GLY A 103 -4.68 -16.45 -11.34
N GLY A 104 -5.17 -16.16 -10.13
CA GLY A 104 -4.65 -16.67 -8.87
C GLY A 104 -4.96 -15.73 -7.71
N ALA A 105 -4.36 -15.99 -6.56
CA ALA A 105 -4.47 -15.15 -5.36
C ALA A 105 -3.23 -15.36 -4.45
N ALA A 106 -2.99 -14.41 -3.55
CA ALA A 106 -2.08 -14.59 -2.41
C ALA A 106 -2.76 -14.16 -1.11
N LEU A 107 -2.41 -14.85 -0.03
CA LEU A 107 -2.81 -14.50 1.33
C LEU A 107 -1.60 -14.59 2.26
N VAL A 108 -1.39 -13.52 3.02
CA VAL A 108 -0.43 -13.48 4.12
C VAL A 108 -1.17 -13.06 5.39
N VAL A 109 -0.95 -13.79 6.48
CA VAL A 109 -1.45 -13.45 7.82
C VAL A 109 -0.26 -13.28 8.75
N VAL A 110 -0.27 -12.19 9.49
CA VAL A 110 0.80 -11.80 10.41
C VAL A 110 0.28 -11.63 11.83
N ASP A 111 1.13 -11.97 12.79
CA ASP A 111 0.90 -11.82 14.22
C ASP A 111 2.00 -10.92 14.80
N ARG A 112 1.60 -9.98 15.68
CA ARG A 112 2.51 -9.00 16.29
C ARG A 112 3.75 -9.67 16.90
N ASP A 113 3.60 -10.81 17.56
CA ASP A 113 4.69 -11.46 18.28
C ASP A 113 5.38 -12.53 17.41
N ASP A 114 4.61 -13.30 16.64
CA ASP A 114 5.12 -14.46 15.90
C ASP A 114 5.57 -14.15 14.45
N GLY A 115 5.30 -12.95 13.93
CA GLY A 115 5.63 -12.59 12.54
C GLY A 115 4.63 -13.17 11.54
N ILE A 116 5.08 -13.58 10.35
CA ILE A 116 4.21 -14.27 9.38
C ILE A 116 3.83 -15.66 9.93
N VAL A 117 2.53 -15.87 10.16
CA VAL A 117 1.97 -17.11 10.72
C VAL A 117 1.24 -17.96 9.69
N HIS A 118 0.88 -17.37 8.54
CA HIS A 118 0.33 -18.08 7.39
C HIS A 118 0.68 -17.35 6.10
N GLU A 119 1.01 -18.13 5.08
CA GLU A 119 1.34 -17.68 3.73
C GLU A 119 0.85 -18.77 2.77
N GLU A 120 -0.03 -18.42 1.84
CA GLU A 120 -0.55 -19.35 0.84
C GLU A 120 -0.81 -18.65 -0.49
N TYR A 121 -0.58 -19.38 -1.58
CA TYR A 121 -0.68 -18.89 -2.96
C TYR A 121 -1.49 -19.84 -3.82
N TRP A 122 -2.24 -19.26 -4.76
CA TRP A 122 -3.08 -20.00 -5.70
C TRP A 122 -2.84 -19.53 -7.13
N GLY A 123 -3.01 -20.45 -8.09
CA GLY A 123 -2.89 -20.15 -9.51
C GLY A 123 -1.47 -19.73 -9.90
N ALA A 124 -1.34 -18.57 -10.54
CA ALA A 124 -0.08 -18.00 -11.03
C ALA A 124 0.68 -17.16 -9.99
N PHE A 125 0.20 -17.08 -8.75
CA PHE A 125 0.86 -16.34 -7.69
C PHE A 125 1.94 -17.19 -7.01
N ASP A 126 3.00 -16.52 -6.59
CA ASP A 126 4.06 -17.00 -5.72
C ASP A 126 4.52 -15.83 -4.82
N ALA A 127 5.53 -16.08 -3.99
CA ALA A 127 6.06 -15.10 -3.04
C ALA A 127 6.70 -13.88 -3.70
N ASP A 128 7.12 -13.99 -4.97
CA ASP A 128 7.83 -12.94 -5.69
C ASP A 128 6.89 -12.12 -6.60
N ARG A 129 5.65 -12.58 -6.82
CA ARG A 129 4.68 -11.88 -7.69
C ARG A 129 4.27 -10.54 -7.08
N GLN A 130 4.68 -9.47 -7.74
CA GLN A 130 4.22 -8.11 -7.45
C GLN A 130 2.90 -7.82 -8.17
N SER A 131 1.94 -7.26 -7.45
CA SER A 131 0.68 -6.79 -8.03
C SER A 131 0.53 -5.29 -7.81
N PHE A 132 -0.11 -4.59 -8.75
CA PHE A 132 -0.56 -3.22 -8.48
C PHE A 132 -1.65 -3.26 -7.43
N ILE A 133 -1.54 -2.41 -6.41
CA ILE A 133 -2.43 -2.48 -5.24
C ILE A 133 -3.44 -1.33 -5.17
N ALA A 134 -3.41 -0.41 -6.15
CA ALA A 134 -4.28 0.76 -6.19
C ALA A 134 -4.34 1.46 -4.82
N SER A 135 -5.54 1.79 -4.32
CA SER A 135 -5.73 2.56 -3.08
C SER A 135 -5.01 2.04 -1.85
N SER A 136 -4.65 0.76 -1.78
CA SER A 136 -3.79 0.20 -0.71
C SER A 136 -2.37 0.81 -0.63
N SER A 137 -2.05 1.75 -1.54
CA SER A 137 -0.88 2.62 -1.51
C SER A 137 -0.96 3.70 -0.42
N LYS A 138 -2.16 4.07 0.02
CA LYS A 138 -2.39 5.28 0.82
C LYS A 138 -1.76 5.19 2.21
N MET A 139 -1.85 4.04 2.87
CA MET A 139 -1.19 3.84 4.16
C MET A 139 0.34 3.96 4.07
N ILE A 140 0.92 3.53 2.94
CA ILE A 140 2.35 3.61 2.65
C ILE A 140 2.75 5.08 2.45
N THR A 141 2.00 5.81 1.62
CA THR A 141 2.23 7.24 1.38
C THR A 141 2.13 8.04 2.69
N ALA A 142 1.08 7.81 3.49
CA ALA A 142 0.91 8.50 4.78
C ALA A 142 2.05 8.22 5.76
N GLY A 143 2.58 6.99 5.79
CA GLY A 143 3.70 6.66 6.66
C GLY A 143 5.04 7.28 6.23
N VAL A 144 5.26 7.56 4.94
CA VAL A 144 6.41 8.39 4.49
C VAL A 144 6.31 9.80 5.10
N LEU A 145 5.14 10.44 5.03
CA LEU A 145 4.96 11.77 5.62
C LEU A 145 5.18 11.73 7.13
N MET A 146 4.65 10.71 7.81
CA MET A 146 4.85 10.54 9.25
C MET A 146 6.33 10.30 9.63
N ARG A 147 7.08 9.56 8.80
CA ARG A 147 8.52 9.40 8.98
C ARG A 147 9.26 10.73 8.88
N LEU A 148 8.86 11.60 7.95
CA LEU A 148 9.44 12.94 7.82
C LEU A 148 9.08 13.86 9.00
N ASP A 149 7.87 13.69 9.56
CA ASP A 149 7.43 14.35 10.79
C ASP A 149 8.30 13.95 12.00
N ASP A 150 8.51 12.64 12.20
CA ASP A 150 9.39 12.11 13.25
C ASP A 150 10.85 12.62 13.12
N GLN A 151 11.29 12.89 11.90
CA GLN A 151 12.61 13.45 11.61
C GLN A 151 12.69 14.97 11.81
N GLY A 152 11.55 15.65 11.99
CA GLY A 152 11.43 17.10 12.08
C GLY A 152 11.70 17.82 10.76
N LEU A 153 11.53 17.13 9.62
CA LEU A 153 11.62 17.70 8.27
C LEU A 153 10.25 18.22 7.80
N LEU A 154 9.19 17.60 8.28
CA LEU A 154 7.80 17.97 8.07
C LEU A 154 7.15 18.20 9.44
N ASP A 155 6.05 18.95 9.49
CA ASP A 155 5.10 18.92 10.60
C ASP A 155 3.69 18.65 10.03
N MET A 156 3.08 17.55 10.46
CA MET A 156 1.78 17.08 9.94
C MET A 156 0.62 18.04 10.20
N ASP A 157 0.71 18.89 11.23
CA ASP A 157 -0.35 19.80 11.66
C ASP A 157 -0.02 21.28 11.40
N THR A 158 1.19 21.59 10.91
CA THR A 158 1.54 22.94 10.43
C THR A 158 1.02 23.15 9.00
N PRO A 159 0.46 24.34 8.67
CA PRO A 159 0.01 24.62 7.31
C PRO A 159 1.13 24.47 6.28
N ILE A 160 0.80 23.89 5.12
CA ILE A 160 1.75 23.62 4.03
C ILE A 160 2.43 24.91 3.57
N ALA A 161 1.68 26.00 3.45
CA ALA A 161 2.20 27.32 3.08
C ALA A 161 3.21 27.93 4.08
N GLU A 162 3.32 27.38 5.30
CA GLU A 162 4.38 27.76 6.26
C GLU A 162 5.64 26.91 6.11
N GLN A 163 5.55 25.78 5.41
CA GLN A 163 6.61 24.80 5.20
C GLN A 163 7.20 24.85 3.78
N THR A 164 6.48 25.47 2.85
CA THR A 164 6.88 25.66 1.44
C THR A 164 6.78 27.13 1.02
N ASP A 165 7.12 27.43 -0.22
CA ASP A 165 6.85 28.73 -0.85
C ASP A 165 5.57 28.75 -1.70
N TRP A 166 4.74 27.71 -1.59
CA TRP A 166 3.50 27.55 -2.35
C TRP A 166 2.38 28.48 -1.85
N VAL A 167 1.46 28.85 -2.74
CA VAL A 167 0.35 29.78 -2.46
C VAL A 167 -1.04 29.14 -2.65
N GLY A 168 -2.14 29.87 -2.42
CA GLY A 168 -3.50 29.40 -2.71
C GLY A 168 -4.25 28.84 -1.50
N ASN A 169 -3.77 27.77 -0.88
CA ASN A 169 -4.44 27.07 0.23
C ASN A 169 -3.72 27.28 1.60
N PRO A 170 -3.81 28.47 2.23
CA PRO A 170 -2.93 28.87 3.32
C PRO A 170 -3.14 28.12 4.65
N ASP A 171 -4.31 27.52 4.86
CA ASP A 171 -4.68 26.86 6.12
C ASP A 171 -4.58 25.31 6.04
N LEU A 172 -4.23 24.76 4.87
CA LEU A 172 -4.24 23.32 4.61
C LEU A 172 -3.01 22.65 5.24
N THR A 173 -3.21 21.56 5.99
CA THR A 173 -2.14 20.80 6.63
C THR A 173 -1.93 19.42 5.98
N PRO A 174 -0.73 18.82 6.10
CA PRO A 174 -0.48 17.47 5.60
C PRO A 174 -1.43 16.42 6.20
N ALA A 175 -1.74 16.52 7.49
CA ALA A 175 -2.70 15.64 8.17
C ALA A 175 -4.08 15.65 7.48
N GLN A 176 -4.55 16.82 7.05
CA GLN A 176 -5.85 16.96 6.38
C GLN A 176 -5.85 16.35 4.97
N LEU A 177 -4.72 16.41 4.26
CA LEU A 177 -4.56 15.75 2.95
C LEU A 177 -4.75 14.23 3.08
N VAL A 178 -3.96 13.59 3.94
CA VAL A 178 -3.92 12.12 4.04
C VAL A 178 -5.07 11.53 4.84
N SER A 179 -5.86 12.37 5.54
CA SER A 179 -7.15 11.97 6.14
C SER A 179 -8.36 12.28 5.27
N ASN A 180 -8.16 12.78 4.06
CA ASN A 180 -9.23 13.18 3.13
C ASN A 180 -10.20 14.22 3.74
N THR A 181 -9.69 15.11 4.60
CA THR A 181 -10.43 16.20 5.26
C THR A 181 -9.94 17.58 4.85
N SER A 182 -9.13 17.66 3.79
CA SER A 182 -8.59 18.89 3.20
C SER A 182 -9.66 19.89 2.75
N GLY A 183 -10.83 19.39 2.34
CA GLY A 183 -11.86 20.19 1.68
C GLY A 183 -11.62 20.39 0.18
N LEU A 184 -10.53 19.82 -0.38
CA LEU A 184 -10.28 19.76 -1.82
C LEU A 184 -11.24 18.80 -2.52
N VAL A 185 -11.30 18.88 -3.85
CA VAL A 185 -12.14 17.98 -4.65
C VAL A 185 -11.58 16.55 -4.60
N GLY A 186 -12.37 15.61 -4.08
CA GLY A 186 -12.00 14.18 -4.05
C GLY A 186 -12.15 13.50 -5.41
N LEU A 187 -11.93 12.18 -5.47
CA LEU A 187 -12.10 11.36 -6.69
C LEU A 187 -13.55 11.34 -7.22
N PHE A 188 -14.52 11.69 -6.39
CA PHE A 188 -15.92 11.67 -6.75
C PHE A 188 -16.57 13.03 -6.47
N PRO A 189 -17.44 13.52 -7.37
CA PRO A 189 -18.11 12.77 -8.45
C PRO A 189 -17.32 12.62 -9.76
N GLU A 190 -16.16 13.28 -9.93
CA GLU A 190 -15.40 13.31 -11.18
C GLU A 190 -13.98 12.77 -10.99
N LEU A 191 -13.73 11.55 -11.47
CA LEU A 191 -12.45 10.85 -11.30
C LEU A 191 -11.26 11.59 -11.95
N PHE A 192 -11.49 12.17 -13.12
CA PHE A 192 -10.50 12.92 -13.89
C PHE A 192 -10.81 14.42 -13.84
N TYR A 193 -10.96 14.97 -12.64
CA TYR A 193 -11.17 16.40 -12.45
C TYR A 193 -10.01 17.20 -13.06
N GLU A 194 -10.33 18.05 -14.02
CA GLU A 194 -9.34 18.64 -14.94
C GLU A 194 -8.23 19.43 -14.24
N PRO A 195 -8.51 20.27 -13.22
CA PRO A 195 -7.46 20.96 -12.48
C PRO A 195 -6.45 20.03 -11.79
N TYR A 196 -6.86 18.78 -11.48
CA TYR A 196 -6.01 17.80 -10.78
C TYR A 196 -5.50 16.69 -11.68
N VAL A 197 -5.67 16.82 -13.00
CA VAL A 197 -5.46 15.71 -13.94
C VAL A 197 -4.00 15.26 -14.03
N CYS A 198 -3.04 16.14 -13.68
CA CYS A 198 -1.61 15.80 -13.71
C CYS A 198 -1.26 14.58 -12.85
N GLN A 199 -2.03 14.26 -11.81
CA GLN A 199 -1.83 13.08 -10.95
C GLN A 199 -1.91 11.75 -11.73
N TRP A 200 -2.54 11.75 -12.91
CA TRP A 200 -2.78 10.56 -13.73
C TRP A 200 -1.75 10.37 -14.85
N PHE A 201 -0.79 11.29 -15.00
CA PHE A 201 0.20 11.26 -16.08
C PHE A 201 1.61 10.98 -15.54
N PRO A 202 2.36 10.03 -16.13
CA PRO A 202 3.74 9.74 -15.73
C PRO A 202 4.76 10.78 -16.20
N ASP A 203 4.37 11.67 -17.12
CA ASP A 203 5.22 12.75 -17.62
C ASP A 203 5.17 13.95 -16.66
N GLY A 204 6.32 14.58 -16.43
CA GLY A 204 6.49 15.67 -15.45
C GLY A 204 7.09 15.17 -14.14
N ASP A 205 7.15 16.06 -13.15
CA ASP A 205 7.57 15.73 -11.78
C ASP A 205 6.43 15.99 -10.78
N ILE A 206 6.48 15.28 -9.66
CA ILE A 206 5.45 15.35 -8.63
C ILE A 206 5.42 16.71 -7.91
N GLU A 207 6.56 17.39 -7.72
CA GLU A 207 6.58 18.73 -7.12
C GLU A 207 5.77 19.73 -7.94
N ASP A 208 6.00 19.80 -9.26
CA ASP A 208 5.26 20.66 -10.19
C ASP A 208 3.76 20.32 -10.21
N CYS A 209 3.40 19.03 -10.22
CA CYS A 209 2.00 18.60 -10.20
C CYS A 209 1.32 18.96 -8.87
N GLY A 210 1.95 18.68 -7.74
CA GLY A 210 1.42 19.00 -6.42
C GLY A 210 1.25 20.50 -6.20
N ALA A 211 2.26 21.31 -6.57
CA ALA A 211 2.16 22.76 -6.51
C ALA A 211 1.03 23.29 -7.41
N THR A 212 0.87 22.75 -8.63
CA THR A 212 -0.23 23.13 -9.53
C THR A 212 -1.60 22.87 -8.89
N ILE A 213 -1.79 21.70 -8.27
CA ILE A 213 -3.04 21.35 -7.58
C ILE A 213 -3.26 22.25 -6.37
N PHE A 214 -2.20 22.54 -5.61
CA PHE A 214 -2.27 23.37 -4.40
C PHE A 214 -2.57 24.85 -4.69
N GLU A 215 -2.13 25.36 -5.85
CA GLU A 215 -2.20 26.79 -6.19
C GLU A 215 -3.34 27.16 -7.15
N THR A 216 -4.00 26.16 -7.76
CA THR A 216 -5.01 26.43 -8.79
C THR A 216 -6.21 27.19 -8.22
N PRO A 217 -6.69 28.25 -8.89
CA PRO A 217 -7.95 28.90 -8.54
C PRO A 217 -9.16 28.28 -9.24
N ASP A 218 -8.96 27.32 -10.14
CA ASP A 218 -10.02 26.75 -10.99
C ASP A 218 -10.98 25.83 -10.19
N ASP A 219 -10.66 25.53 -8.94
CA ASP A 219 -11.44 24.76 -7.99
C ASP A 219 -12.07 25.60 -6.86
N ASP A 220 -11.83 26.91 -6.80
CA ASP A 220 -12.27 27.83 -5.73
C ASP A 220 -13.78 27.73 -5.41
N ASP A 221 -14.61 27.45 -6.43
CA ASP A 221 -16.06 27.32 -6.30
C ASP A 221 -16.51 25.95 -5.72
N LEU A 222 -15.61 24.96 -5.66
CA LEU A 222 -15.87 23.59 -5.24
C LEU A 222 -15.22 23.22 -3.92
N ILE A 223 -14.09 23.86 -3.57
CA ILE A 223 -13.41 23.59 -2.30
C ILE A 223 -14.19 24.14 -1.10
N VAL A 224 -14.01 23.50 0.05
CA VAL A 224 -14.58 23.93 1.34
C VAL A 224 -13.48 24.07 2.38
N PRO A 225 -13.71 24.76 3.52
CA PRO A 225 -12.68 24.88 4.55
C PRO A 225 -12.25 23.50 5.06
N PRO A 226 -10.95 23.31 5.40
CA PRO A 226 -10.47 22.06 5.96
C PRO A 226 -11.23 21.64 7.23
N ASP A 227 -11.29 20.34 7.48
CA ASP A 227 -11.98 19.70 8.60
C ASP A 227 -13.49 20.06 8.71
N THR A 228 -14.13 20.42 7.59
CA THR A 228 -15.59 20.63 7.53
C THR A 228 -16.35 19.54 6.77
N GLY A 229 -15.63 18.63 6.09
CA GLY A 229 -16.21 17.53 5.32
C GLY A 229 -15.18 16.44 5.00
N PHE A 230 -15.66 15.37 4.37
CA PHE A 230 -14.84 14.24 3.91
C PHE A 230 -14.99 14.08 2.40
N ALA A 231 -13.86 14.09 1.69
CA ALA A 231 -13.79 13.91 0.23
C ALA A 231 -12.64 12.96 -0.11
N TYR A 232 -12.97 11.71 -0.45
CA TYR A 232 -12.00 10.63 -0.59
C TYR A 232 -11.12 10.75 -1.84
N GLY A 233 -9.81 10.57 -1.66
CA GLY A 233 -8.81 10.46 -2.74
C GLY A 233 -8.59 11.78 -3.50
N GLY A 234 -7.97 11.69 -4.67
CA GLY A 234 -7.78 12.80 -5.60
C GLY A 234 -6.49 13.56 -5.37
N GLY A 235 -6.43 14.79 -5.89
CA GLY A 235 -5.22 15.61 -5.97
C GLY A 235 -4.51 15.84 -4.63
N GLN A 236 -5.25 15.78 -3.51
CA GLN A 236 -4.69 15.91 -2.16
C GLN A 236 -3.57 14.91 -1.84
N TRP A 237 -3.62 13.69 -2.40
CA TRP A 237 -2.55 12.71 -2.22
C TRP A 237 -1.32 13.05 -3.04
N GLN A 238 -1.50 13.64 -4.22
CA GLN A 238 -0.38 14.10 -5.04
C GLN A 238 0.32 15.30 -4.41
N ILE A 239 -0.43 16.22 -3.78
CA ILE A 239 0.13 17.30 -2.95
C ILE A 239 0.95 16.70 -1.80
N ALA A 240 0.47 15.63 -1.15
CA ALA A 240 1.19 15.01 -0.02
C ALA A 240 2.56 14.45 -0.45
N GLY A 241 2.64 13.75 -1.59
CA GLY A 241 3.92 13.26 -2.12
C GLY A 241 4.85 14.39 -2.58
N ALA A 242 4.29 15.41 -3.24
CA ALA A 242 5.03 16.59 -3.66
C ALA A 242 5.65 17.35 -2.49
N LEU A 243 4.89 17.50 -1.39
CA LEU A 243 5.39 18.09 -0.17
C LEU A 243 6.52 17.27 0.44
N ALA A 244 6.38 15.93 0.45
CA ALA A 244 7.39 15.04 0.97
C ALA A 244 8.72 15.16 0.19
N GLU A 245 8.68 15.23 -1.14
CA GLU A 245 9.88 15.50 -1.95
C GLU A 245 10.46 16.89 -1.65
N HIS A 246 9.61 17.92 -1.65
CA HIS A 246 10.03 19.30 -1.45
C HIS A 246 10.77 19.55 -0.14
N VAL A 247 10.23 19.07 1.00
CA VAL A 247 10.83 19.32 2.32
C VAL A 247 12.06 18.46 2.59
N SER A 248 12.14 17.29 1.96
CA SER A 248 13.27 16.36 2.15
C SER A 248 14.41 16.59 1.16
N GLY A 249 14.11 17.17 -0.02
CA GLY A 249 15.00 17.23 -1.17
C GLY A 249 15.33 15.86 -1.75
N ARG A 250 14.48 14.85 -1.53
CA ARG A 250 14.62 13.46 -1.97
C ARG A 250 13.50 13.08 -2.92
N THR A 251 13.80 12.24 -3.88
CA THR A 251 12.78 11.65 -4.74
C THR A 251 11.91 10.68 -3.95
N TRP A 252 10.69 10.42 -4.43
CA TRP A 252 9.75 9.49 -3.81
C TRP A 252 10.34 8.08 -3.71
N ALA A 253 11.08 7.64 -4.73
CA ALA A 253 11.76 6.36 -4.72
C ALA A 253 12.82 6.26 -3.60
N GLU A 254 13.58 7.35 -3.35
CA GLU A 254 14.51 7.41 -2.22
C GLU A 254 13.78 7.42 -0.88
N LEU A 255 12.65 8.14 -0.77
CA LEU A 255 11.84 8.16 0.45
C LEU A 255 11.23 6.80 0.77
N ILE A 256 10.76 6.06 -0.23
CA ILE A 256 10.29 4.68 -0.08
C ILE A 256 11.43 3.76 0.34
N ASP A 257 12.61 3.91 -0.25
CA ASP A 257 13.78 3.11 0.13
C ASP A 257 14.21 3.35 1.58
N GLU A 258 14.34 4.62 1.97
CA GLU A 258 14.77 5.05 3.30
C GLU A 258 13.71 4.76 4.38
N THR A 259 12.42 4.78 4.04
CA THR A 259 11.32 4.54 4.99
C THR A 259 10.98 3.06 5.12
N TYR A 260 10.96 2.30 4.03
CA TYR A 260 10.40 0.95 4.02
C TYR A 260 11.36 -0.11 3.51
N VAL A 261 11.87 0.03 2.27
CA VAL A 261 12.62 -1.06 1.61
C VAL A 261 13.83 -1.47 2.43
N THR A 262 14.72 -0.53 2.74
CA THR A 262 15.93 -0.81 3.50
C THR A 262 15.66 -1.26 4.95
N PRO A 263 14.82 -0.57 5.76
CA PRO A 263 14.64 -0.95 7.17
C PRO A 263 13.74 -2.18 7.37
N CYS A 264 12.77 -2.43 6.47
CA CYS A 264 11.80 -3.51 6.60
C CYS A 264 12.09 -4.71 5.69
N GLY A 265 13.05 -4.60 4.78
CA GLY A 265 13.42 -5.68 3.86
C GLY A 265 12.34 -5.95 2.80
N VAL A 266 11.56 -4.93 2.43
CA VAL A 266 10.45 -5.03 1.46
C VAL A 266 10.90 -4.70 0.05
N ASP A 267 11.87 -5.46 -0.47
CA ASP A 267 12.55 -5.23 -1.75
C ASP A 267 11.61 -5.21 -2.98
N SER A 268 10.39 -5.73 -2.84
CA SER A 268 9.40 -5.73 -3.91
C SER A 268 8.56 -4.46 -4.01
N LEU A 269 8.63 -3.56 -3.01
CA LEU A 269 7.84 -2.33 -2.98
C LEU A 269 8.38 -1.30 -3.96
N GLY A 270 7.50 -0.81 -4.84
CA GLY A 270 7.78 0.33 -5.71
C GLY A 270 6.53 1.13 -6.03
N TYR A 271 6.73 2.27 -6.70
CA TYR A 271 5.66 3.15 -7.16
C TYR A 271 5.81 3.46 -8.65
N ASN A 272 4.69 3.70 -9.33
CA ASN A 272 4.67 4.19 -10.70
C ASN A 272 3.40 5.05 -10.96
N ASN A 273 3.21 5.48 -12.20
CA ASN A 273 1.99 6.12 -12.68
C ASN A 273 1.54 5.46 -13.99
N HIS A 274 0.92 4.29 -13.84
CA HIS A 274 0.58 3.42 -14.96
C HIS A 274 -0.72 3.80 -15.67
N PHE A 275 -1.50 4.75 -15.15
CA PHE A 275 -2.90 4.98 -15.53
C PHE A 275 -3.12 5.40 -17.00
N VAL A 276 -2.15 6.10 -17.61
CA VAL A 276 -2.19 6.39 -19.05
C VAL A 276 -2.10 5.11 -19.89
N ILE A 277 -1.33 4.13 -19.43
CA ILE A 277 -1.11 2.86 -20.13
C ILE A 277 -2.32 1.94 -19.92
N THR A 278 -2.89 1.93 -18.70
CA THR A 278 -3.97 1.01 -18.32
C THR A 278 -5.35 1.44 -18.80
N ARG A 279 -5.52 2.72 -19.15
CA ARG A 279 -6.77 3.27 -19.73
C ARG A 279 -8.02 3.04 -18.86
N GLY A 280 -7.87 3.09 -17.53
CA GLY A 280 -8.99 2.99 -16.60
C GLY A 280 -8.61 2.41 -15.24
N LEU A 281 -9.63 2.03 -14.46
CA LEU A 281 -9.51 1.44 -13.12
C LEU A 281 -9.60 -0.10 -13.11
N GLY A 282 -9.52 -0.76 -14.27
CA GLY A 282 -9.42 -2.21 -14.33
C GLY A 282 -7.99 -2.69 -14.07
N TYR A 283 -7.84 -3.89 -13.51
CA TYR A 283 -6.50 -4.47 -13.29
C TYR A 283 -5.74 -4.60 -14.63
N PRO A 284 -4.49 -4.13 -14.72
CA PRO A 284 -3.75 -4.15 -15.97
C PRO A 284 -2.98 -5.46 -16.19
N TYR A 285 -3.70 -6.53 -16.54
CA TYR A 285 -3.13 -7.88 -16.70
C TYR A 285 -1.93 -8.00 -17.65
N ASP A 286 -1.84 -7.12 -18.65
CA ASP A 286 -0.76 -7.15 -19.66
C ASP A 286 0.49 -6.36 -19.25
N ILE A 287 0.52 -5.83 -18.02
CA ILE A 287 1.62 -5.01 -17.51
C ILE A 287 2.26 -5.71 -16.31
N ASP A 288 3.54 -6.04 -16.46
CA ASP A 288 4.38 -6.43 -15.34
C ASP A 288 4.93 -5.16 -14.67
N PRO A 289 4.56 -4.88 -13.40
CA PRO A 289 5.02 -3.69 -12.69
C PRO A 289 6.54 -3.57 -12.63
N THR A 290 7.26 -4.69 -12.58
CA THR A 290 8.74 -4.73 -12.51
C THR A 290 9.42 -4.23 -13.78
N THR A 291 8.67 -4.13 -14.88
CA THR A 291 9.17 -3.76 -16.21
C THR A 291 8.86 -2.33 -16.61
N LEU A 292 8.14 -1.59 -15.76
CA LEU A 292 7.80 -0.20 -16.02
C LEU A 292 9.04 0.69 -15.93
N GLU A 293 9.14 1.64 -16.85
CA GLU A 293 10.12 2.70 -16.72
C GLU A 293 9.80 3.55 -15.48
N PRO A 294 10.81 3.96 -14.70
CA PRO A 294 10.61 4.90 -13.60
C PRO A 294 9.98 6.21 -14.08
N THR A 295 9.24 6.87 -13.19
CA THR A 295 8.62 8.18 -13.42
C THR A 295 8.96 9.10 -12.25
N ASP A 296 9.15 10.38 -12.55
CA ASP A 296 9.31 11.44 -11.54
C ASP A 296 7.96 11.97 -11.03
N ASN A 297 6.83 11.50 -11.58
CA ASN A 297 5.48 11.80 -11.13
C ASN A 297 4.68 10.51 -10.82
N PRO A 298 5.13 9.67 -9.86
CA PRO A 298 4.37 8.50 -9.43
C PRO A 298 3.01 8.91 -8.85
N ASN A 299 2.00 8.04 -8.95
CA ASN A 299 0.69 8.33 -8.38
C ASN A 299 0.66 7.97 -6.89
N MET A 300 0.47 8.96 -6.01
CA MET A 300 0.59 8.77 -4.55
C MET A 300 -0.53 7.96 -3.93
N GLU A 301 -1.70 7.94 -4.54
CA GLU A 301 -2.86 7.32 -3.95
C GLU A 301 -3.13 5.91 -4.47
N ALA A 302 -2.50 5.52 -5.59
CA ALA A 302 -2.79 4.28 -6.29
C ALA A 302 -1.63 3.69 -7.11
N GLY A 303 -0.44 4.28 -7.03
CA GLY A 303 0.71 3.92 -7.86
C GLY A 303 1.57 2.76 -7.33
N ALA A 304 1.34 2.29 -6.11
CA ALA A 304 2.19 1.26 -5.52
C ALA A 304 1.96 -0.12 -6.15
N TYR A 305 3.03 -0.90 -6.15
CA TYR A 305 3.03 -2.33 -6.42
C TYR A 305 3.99 -3.02 -5.44
N ILE A 306 3.68 -4.26 -5.07
CA ILE A 306 4.41 -4.99 -4.03
C ILE A 306 3.97 -6.46 -4.04
N ALA A 307 4.85 -7.36 -3.55
CA ALA A 307 4.53 -8.76 -3.32
C ALA A 307 3.85 -8.98 -1.95
N ALA A 308 3.09 -10.07 -1.83
CA ALA A 308 2.26 -10.30 -0.64
C ALA A 308 3.03 -10.43 0.69
N PRO A 309 4.17 -11.16 0.76
CA PRO A 309 4.97 -11.23 1.99
C PRO A 309 5.45 -9.87 2.47
N ASP A 310 5.92 -9.04 1.55
CA ASP A 310 6.45 -7.70 1.84
C ASP A 310 5.35 -6.77 2.36
N TYR A 311 4.13 -6.83 1.81
CA TYR A 311 3.01 -6.10 2.38
C TYR A 311 2.71 -6.57 3.82
N GLY A 312 2.81 -7.88 4.07
CA GLY A 312 2.71 -8.45 5.41
C GLY A 312 3.71 -7.85 6.41
N GLU A 313 4.95 -7.61 5.99
CA GLU A 313 5.96 -6.94 6.83
C GLU A 313 5.59 -5.48 7.13
N LEU A 314 4.96 -4.76 6.20
CA LEU A 314 4.42 -3.42 6.48
C LEU A 314 3.28 -3.47 7.50
N LEU A 315 2.39 -4.47 7.43
CA LEU A 315 1.36 -4.67 8.45
C LEU A 315 1.97 -4.99 9.83
N LEU A 316 3.02 -5.80 9.86
CA LEU A 316 3.78 -6.09 11.09
C LEU A 316 4.40 -4.83 11.68
N MET A 317 4.95 -3.94 10.86
CA MET A 317 5.49 -2.66 11.31
C MET A 317 4.43 -1.84 12.06
N HIS A 318 3.22 -1.73 11.50
CA HIS A 318 2.11 -1.05 12.16
C HIS A 318 1.68 -1.75 13.46
N LEU A 319 1.58 -3.08 13.46
CA LEU A 319 1.24 -3.85 14.67
C LEU A 319 2.30 -3.74 15.76
N ARG A 320 3.56 -3.49 15.39
CA ARG A 320 4.72 -3.35 16.27
C ARG A 320 5.07 -1.89 16.56
N GLU A 321 4.08 -1.02 16.52
CA GLU A 321 4.21 0.40 16.90
C GLU A 321 5.36 1.07 16.14
N GLY A 322 5.50 0.76 14.85
CA GLY A 322 6.42 1.45 13.96
C GLY A 322 7.77 0.77 13.76
N ARG A 323 7.93 -0.47 14.24
CA ARG A 323 9.22 -1.19 14.22
C ARG A 323 9.32 -2.21 13.10
N CYS A 324 10.43 -2.14 12.36
CA CYS A 324 10.89 -3.19 11.45
C CYS A 324 12.10 -3.89 12.07
N GLY A 325 11.91 -5.14 12.50
CA GLY A 325 12.91 -5.86 13.29
C GLY A 325 13.29 -5.09 14.55
N ASP A 326 14.54 -4.61 14.61
CA ASP A 326 15.03 -3.80 15.72
C ASP A 326 14.94 -2.29 15.52
N GLU A 327 14.69 -1.85 14.28
CA GLU A 327 14.69 -0.45 13.88
C GLU A 327 13.33 0.21 14.13
N GLN A 328 13.35 1.42 14.72
CA GLN A 328 12.16 2.27 14.85
C GLN A 328 12.05 3.14 13.60
N VAL A 329 11.13 2.78 12.71
CA VAL A 329 10.87 3.49 11.45
C VAL A 329 9.91 4.64 11.71
N ILE A 330 8.72 4.38 12.21
CA ILE A 330 7.77 5.43 12.61
C ILE A 330 7.68 5.41 14.13
N SER A 331 7.57 6.53 14.81
CA SER A 331 7.43 6.54 16.27
C SER A 331 6.09 5.93 16.70
N PRO A 332 5.98 5.39 17.93
CA PRO A 332 4.70 4.91 18.44
C PRO A 332 3.61 5.99 18.42
N GLU A 333 3.98 7.26 18.67
CA GLU A 333 3.07 8.41 18.60
C GLU A 333 2.61 8.67 17.16
N GLY A 334 3.52 8.59 16.18
CA GLY A 334 3.18 8.70 14.77
C GLY A 334 2.26 7.57 14.30
N ILE A 335 2.45 6.34 14.76
CA ILE A 335 1.53 5.22 14.47
C ILE A 335 0.13 5.48 15.06
N GLU A 336 0.05 5.95 16.31
CA GLU A 336 -1.22 6.34 16.92
C GLU A 336 -1.93 7.44 16.12
N GLN A 337 -1.18 8.45 15.66
CA GLN A 337 -1.71 9.51 14.81
C GLN A 337 -2.21 8.99 13.46
N LEU A 338 -1.47 8.08 12.82
CA LEU A 338 -1.86 7.45 11.55
C LEU A 338 -3.16 6.63 11.68
N HIS A 339 -3.39 6.02 12.85
CA HIS A 339 -4.54 5.14 13.13
C HIS A 339 -5.76 5.86 13.70
N THR A 340 -5.61 7.13 14.11
CA THR A 340 -6.70 7.90 14.72
C THR A 340 -7.79 8.25 13.70
N ASP A 341 -9.04 7.85 13.98
CA ASP A 341 -10.21 8.26 13.19
C ASP A 341 -10.38 9.78 13.27
N ARG A 342 -10.16 10.47 12.15
CA ARG A 342 -10.26 11.93 12.04
C ARG A 342 -11.64 12.38 11.58
N THR A 343 -12.39 11.52 10.88
CA THR A 343 -13.72 11.88 10.39
C THR A 343 -14.76 11.93 11.50
N ILE A 344 -14.55 11.25 12.62
CA ILE A 344 -15.46 11.28 13.78
C ILE A 344 -15.60 12.68 14.39
N THR A 345 -14.55 13.50 14.29
CA THR A 345 -14.55 14.87 14.83
C THR A 345 -15.16 15.91 13.89
N LEU A 346 -15.44 15.53 12.63
CA LEU A 346 -16.05 16.43 11.65
C LEU A 346 -17.52 16.75 12.00
N PRO A 347 -18.07 17.85 11.47
CA PRO A 347 -19.50 18.11 11.54
C PRO A 347 -20.33 16.93 10.99
N GLY A 348 -21.10 16.27 11.86
CA GLY A 348 -21.86 15.06 11.48
C GLY A 348 -21.02 13.80 11.34
N GLY A 349 -19.82 13.76 11.92
CA GLY A 349 -18.85 12.67 11.83
C GLY A 349 -19.41 11.28 12.12
N ASP A 350 -20.37 11.15 13.04
CA ASP A 350 -21.07 9.88 13.34
C ASP A 350 -21.75 9.25 12.10
N ALA A 351 -22.15 10.07 11.12
CA ALA A 351 -22.80 9.64 9.89
C ALA A 351 -21.82 9.51 8.70
N LEU A 352 -20.57 9.95 8.86
CA LEU A 352 -19.51 9.78 7.86
C LEU A 352 -18.83 8.42 8.04
N PRO A 353 -18.26 7.84 6.97
CA PRO A 353 -17.35 6.71 7.10
C PRO A 353 -16.19 7.05 8.05
N GLY A 354 -15.76 6.09 8.86
CA GLY A 354 -14.56 6.23 9.68
C GLY A 354 -13.32 6.23 8.79
N TYR A 355 -12.45 7.23 8.97
CA TYR A 355 -11.21 7.34 8.20
C TYR A 355 -10.11 8.00 9.04
N ALA A 356 -8.95 7.35 9.05
CA ALA A 356 -7.71 7.82 9.66
C ALA A 356 -6.73 8.25 8.55
N MET A 357 -5.41 8.30 8.79
CA MET A 357 -4.47 8.69 7.73
C MET A 357 -4.13 7.48 6.86
N GLY A 358 -4.77 7.36 5.70
CA GLY A 358 -4.59 6.23 4.79
C GLY A 358 -5.30 4.94 5.20
N TRP A 359 -6.15 4.96 6.24
CA TRP A 359 -6.89 3.78 6.72
C TRP A 359 -8.38 4.07 6.83
N TRP A 360 -9.21 3.17 6.32
CA TRP A 360 -10.61 3.08 6.71
C TRP A 360 -10.73 2.50 8.11
N VAL A 361 -11.62 3.08 8.91
CA VAL A 361 -11.87 2.67 10.30
C VAL A 361 -13.25 2.03 10.39
N ASP A 362 -13.29 0.73 10.66
CA ASP A 362 -14.54 0.07 11.05
C ASP A 362 -14.83 0.38 12.52
N ARG A 363 -15.71 1.35 12.76
CA ARG A 363 -16.09 1.77 14.12
C ARG A 363 -16.84 0.70 14.92
N ALA A 364 -17.33 -0.37 14.28
CA ALA A 364 -18.06 -1.42 14.98
C ALA A 364 -17.13 -2.36 15.76
N ASN A 365 -15.90 -2.58 15.26
CA ASN A 365 -14.91 -3.50 15.83
C ASN A 365 -13.52 -2.88 16.03
N GLY A 366 -13.28 -1.64 15.57
CA GLY A 366 -11.99 -0.95 15.67
C GLY A 366 -10.95 -1.37 14.61
N ARG A 367 -11.33 -2.19 13.63
CA ARG A 367 -10.43 -2.70 12.59
C ARG A 367 -10.06 -1.62 11.59
N LEU A 368 -8.80 -1.60 11.19
CA LEU A 368 -8.30 -0.72 10.14
C LEU A 368 -8.12 -1.52 8.85
N ASN A 369 -8.47 -0.91 7.71
CA ASN A 369 -8.30 -1.54 6.40
C ASN A 369 -8.03 -0.51 5.29
N ASP A 370 -7.43 -0.92 4.19
CA ASP A 370 -7.07 -0.03 3.07
C ASP A 370 -7.30 -0.73 1.71
N PRO A 371 -8.54 -1.05 1.32
CA PRO A 371 -8.84 -1.82 0.12
C PRO A 371 -8.46 -1.07 -1.17
N GLY A 372 -7.95 -1.84 -2.13
CA GLY A 372 -7.54 -1.37 -3.45
C GLY A 372 -8.54 -1.73 -4.54
N ALA A 373 -8.73 -0.81 -5.51
CA ALA A 373 -9.57 -1.04 -6.68
C ALA A 373 -9.15 -2.26 -7.53
N PHE A 374 -7.93 -2.74 -7.33
CA PHE A 374 -7.29 -3.85 -8.03
C PHE A 374 -7.38 -5.18 -7.29
N GLY A 375 -8.22 -5.29 -6.26
CA GLY A 375 -8.47 -6.55 -5.54
C GLY A 375 -7.54 -6.80 -4.34
N ALA A 376 -6.70 -5.82 -3.99
CA ALA A 376 -5.91 -5.81 -2.77
C ALA A 376 -6.78 -5.50 -1.55
N GLU A 377 -6.62 -6.26 -0.48
CA GLU A 377 -7.45 -6.22 0.73
C GLU A 377 -6.58 -6.40 1.99
N PRO A 378 -5.89 -5.34 2.43
CA PRO A 378 -5.17 -5.32 3.70
C PRO A 378 -6.09 -4.94 4.88
N TRP A 379 -5.86 -5.57 6.04
CA TRP A 379 -6.44 -5.12 7.31
C TRP A 379 -5.55 -5.45 8.51
N ILE A 380 -5.74 -4.70 9.59
CA ILE A 380 -5.14 -4.96 10.90
C ILE A 380 -6.16 -4.86 12.03
N ASP A 381 -6.02 -5.76 12.99
CA ASP A 381 -6.77 -5.80 14.23
C ASP A 381 -5.80 -5.56 15.39
N LEU A 382 -5.78 -4.32 15.90
CA LEU A 382 -4.82 -3.91 16.93
C LEU A 382 -5.07 -4.58 18.29
N GLU A 383 -6.34 -4.90 18.59
CA GLU A 383 -6.73 -5.57 19.84
C GLU A 383 -6.33 -7.04 19.82
N LEU A 384 -6.60 -7.74 18.71
CA LEU A 384 -6.21 -9.13 18.52
C LEU A 384 -4.72 -9.28 18.16
N GLY A 385 -4.05 -8.20 17.78
CA GLY A 385 -2.61 -8.18 17.51
C GLY A 385 -2.23 -8.88 16.21
N TYR A 386 -3.12 -8.91 15.22
CA TYR A 386 -2.85 -9.55 13.93
C TYR A 386 -3.21 -8.66 12.75
N GLY A 387 -2.68 -8.98 11.59
CA GLY A 387 -3.04 -8.37 10.32
C GLY A 387 -3.07 -9.40 9.21
N ALA A 388 -3.70 -9.08 8.10
CA ALA A 388 -3.64 -9.91 6.91
C ALA A 388 -3.70 -9.06 5.65
N TYR A 389 -3.06 -9.59 4.62
CA TYR A 389 -3.08 -9.05 3.28
C TYR A 389 -3.54 -10.14 2.32
N PHE A 390 -4.70 -9.90 1.71
CA PHE A 390 -5.20 -10.71 0.60
C PHE A 390 -5.07 -9.93 -0.69
N VAL A 391 -4.66 -10.58 -1.77
CA VAL A 391 -4.61 -9.96 -3.08
C VAL A 391 -5.03 -10.93 -4.17
N VAL A 392 -5.87 -10.43 -5.06
CA VAL A 392 -6.15 -10.98 -6.38
C VAL A 392 -5.85 -9.90 -7.40
N GLU A 393 -5.60 -10.27 -8.65
CA GLU A 393 -5.54 -9.33 -9.77
C GLU A 393 -6.93 -9.27 -10.40
N ALA A 394 -7.81 -8.45 -9.83
CA ALA A 394 -9.22 -8.34 -10.26
C ALA A 394 -9.78 -6.95 -9.91
N ASP A 395 -11.09 -6.76 -9.97
CA ASP A 395 -11.71 -5.56 -9.42
C ASP A 395 -11.82 -5.64 -7.87
N GLY A 396 -11.88 -4.48 -7.23
CA GLY A 396 -11.98 -4.38 -5.77
C GLY A 396 -13.25 -5.04 -5.19
N SER A 397 -14.34 -5.15 -5.95
CA SER A 397 -15.55 -5.83 -5.45
C SER A 397 -15.36 -7.34 -5.33
N THR A 398 -14.57 -7.92 -6.23
CA THR A 398 -14.12 -9.31 -6.17
C THR A 398 -13.23 -9.50 -4.94
N GLY A 399 -12.21 -8.66 -4.75
CA GLY A 399 -11.34 -8.69 -3.55
C GLY A 399 -12.16 -8.66 -2.24
N ALA A 400 -13.01 -7.64 -2.08
CA ALA A 400 -13.85 -7.47 -0.90
C ALA A 400 -14.80 -8.65 -0.64
N THR A 401 -15.36 -9.23 -1.71
CA THR A 401 -16.22 -10.42 -1.59
C THR A 401 -15.45 -11.59 -1.01
N ILE A 402 -14.23 -11.84 -1.50
CA ILE A 402 -13.41 -12.96 -1.03
C ILE A 402 -12.97 -12.72 0.41
N ARG A 403 -12.49 -11.51 0.72
CA ARG A 403 -12.14 -11.09 2.08
C ARG A 403 -13.27 -11.39 3.06
N SER A 404 -14.52 -11.06 2.72
CA SER A 404 -15.67 -11.28 3.61
C SER A 404 -15.91 -12.76 3.99
N VAL A 405 -15.38 -13.70 3.19
CA VAL A 405 -15.51 -15.13 3.41
C VAL A 405 -14.30 -15.70 4.18
N ILE A 406 -13.09 -15.21 3.90
CA ILE A 406 -11.86 -15.70 4.57
C ILE A 406 -11.63 -15.04 5.93
N GLU A 407 -12.07 -13.79 6.12
CA GLU A 407 -11.83 -13.01 7.34
C GLU A 407 -12.35 -13.73 8.60
N PRO A 408 -13.58 -14.30 8.65
CA PRO A 408 -14.05 -15.05 9.82
C PRO A 408 -13.22 -16.30 10.12
N VAL A 409 -12.64 -16.94 9.11
CA VAL A 409 -11.78 -18.13 9.28
C VAL A 409 -10.44 -17.73 9.88
N ILE A 410 -9.88 -16.60 9.42
CA ILE A 410 -8.66 -16.02 9.99
C ILE A 410 -8.91 -15.59 11.43
N ASP A 411 -10.02 -14.91 11.72
CA ASP A 411 -10.40 -14.52 13.09
C ASP A 411 -10.49 -15.74 14.03
N GLU A 412 -11.10 -16.84 13.58
CA GLU A 412 -11.18 -18.08 14.36
C GLU A 412 -9.78 -18.67 14.61
N ALA A 413 -8.93 -18.73 13.58
CA ALA A 413 -7.57 -19.26 13.70
C ALA A 413 -6.67 -18.41 14.61
N MET A 414 -6.84 -17.09 14.61
CA MET A 414 -6.05 -16.16 15.41
C MET A 414 -6.51 -16.08 16.87
N THR A 415 -7.79 -16.36 17.15
CA THR A 415 -8.34 -16.31 18.52
C THR A 415 -8.43 -17.67 19.21
N ALA A 416 -8.20 -18.77 18.48
CA ALA A 416 -8.16 -20.10 19.06
C ALA A 416 -7.05 -20.20 20.12
N SER A 417 -7.45 -20.43 21.38
CA SER A 417 -6.48 -20.76 22.43
C SER A 417 -5.92 -22.17 22.23
N PRO A 418 -4.60 -22.38 22.42
CA PRO A 418 -3.97 -23.70 22.31
C PRO A 418 -4.48 -24.73 23.34
#